data_AF-A0A388PJX9-F1
#
_entry.id   AF-A0A388PJX9-F1
#
_cell.length_a   1.000
_cell.length_b   1.000
_cell.length_c   1.000
_cell.angle_alpha   90.00
_cell.angle_beta   90.00
_cell.angle_gamma   90.00
#
_symmetry.space_group_name_H-M   'P 1'
#
loop_
_entity.id
_entity.type
_entity.pdbx_description
1 polymer ?
#
loop_
_entity_poly.entity_id
_entity_poly.type
_entity_poly.pdbx_seq_one_letter_code
_entity_poly.pdbx_strand_id
1 'polypeptide(L)'
;MMADAPKYVNLNSGVMIHAQPPQSMRFDQGFPSSLEFQFLADEGKGDRPTACVCTPGTNLELDGKLVTQHIIQSKAPTFPADQWVQIEAEVRGNDEVIHRVNGVEVLRYQRPQLDPRNHISPATDLLDAGADLQLGSGHIALQAEGQPVWFRKIELRRLGK
;
A
#
# COMPACT_ATOMS: atom_id res chain seq x y z
N MET A 1 -17.91 -3.14 -11.37
CA MET A 1 -17.57 -3.99 -10.20
C MET A 1 -18.02 -5.41 -10.52
N MET A 2 -17.23 -6.40 -10.15
CA MET A 2 -17.61 -7.82 -10.26
C MET A 2 -18.77 -8.12 -9.31
N ALA A 3 -19.63 -9.07 -9.67
CA ALA A 3 -20.87 -9.33 -8.92
C ALA A 3 -20.62 -9.88 -7.50
N ASP A 4 -19.46 -10.50 -7.29
CA ASP A 4 -19.00 -11.14 -6.06
C ASP A 4 -17.95 -10.32 -5.29
N ALA A 5 -17.65 -9.09 -5.75
CA ALA A 5 -16.66 -8.24 -5.09
C ALA A 5 -17.20 -7.70 -3.75
N PRO A 6 -16.36 -7.64 -2.68
CA PRO A 6 -16.76 -7.04 -1.41
C PRO A 6 -17.18 -5.57 -1.55
N LYS A 7 -18.16 -5.10 -0.78
CA LYS A 7 -18.71 -3.74 -0.95
C LYS A 7 -17.70 -2.60 -0.74
N TYR A 8 -16.64 -2.84 0.02
CA TYR A 8 -15.62 -1.83 0.33
C TYR A 8 -14.68 -1.55 -0.85
N VAL A 9 -14.69 -2.41 -1.88
CA VAL A 9 -13.69 -2.33 -2.94
C VAL A 9 -14.04 -1.30 -4.01
N ASN A 10 -15.24 -0.74 -4.01
CA ASN A 10 -15.67 0.18 -5.06
C ASN A 10 -14.68 1.34 -5.25
N LEU A 11 -14.18 1.51 -6.48
CA LEU A 11 -13.17 2.53 -6.81
C LEU A 11 -11.97 2.53 -5.84
N ASN A 12 -11.59 1.35 -5.37
CA ASN A 12 -10.43 1.08 -4.54
C ASN A 12 -9.41 0.24 -5.33
N SER A 13 -8.14 0.49 -5.14
CA SER A 13 -7.03 -0.29 -5.69
C SER A 13 -5.78 0.18 -4.95
N GLY A 14 -4.60 -0.22 -5.39
CA GLY A 14 -3.37 0.26 -4.79
C GLY A 14 -2.15 -0.35 -5.44
N VAL A 15 -1.01 0.16 -5.01
CA VAL A 15 0.29 -0.47 -5.28
C VAL A 15 0.91 -0.88 -3.97
N MET A 16 1.19 -2.16 -3.84
CA MET A 16 1.93 -2.68 -2.71
C MET A 16 3.43 -2.47 -2.97
N ILE A 17 4.11 -1.91 -1.98
CA ILE A 17 5.56 -1.77 -1.91
C ILE A 17 6.10 -2.66 -0.80
N HIS A 18 7.34 -3.11 -0.97
CA HIS A 18 7.97 -4.12 -0.11
C HIS A 18 7.10 -5.37 0.08
N ALA A 19 6.41 -5.78 -0.99
CA ALA A 19 5.44 -6.86 -0.90
C ALA A 19 6.13 -8.22 -0.76
N GLN A 20 5.51 -9.07 0.05
CA GLN A 20 5.79 -10.49 0.13
C GLN A 20 5.85 -11.13 -1.27
N PRO A 21 6.84 -12.02 -1.55
CA PRO A 21 6.90 -12.73 -2.81
C PRO A 21 5.66 -13.60 -3.02
N PRO A 22 5.07 -13.61 -4.24
CA PRO A 22 3.82 -14.33 -4.50
C PRO A 22 3.93 -15.84 -4.25
N GLN A 23 5.12 -16.43 -4.45
CA GLN A 23 5.36 -17.85 -4.21
C GLN A 23 5.34 -18.25 -2.73
N SER A 24 5.47 -17.27 -1.82
CA SER A 24 5.40 -17.51 -0.38
C SER A 24 4.01 -17.25 0.20
N MET A 25 3.08 -16.70 -0.59
CA MET A 25 1.73 -16.43 -0.13
C MET A 25 0.95 -17.72 0.02
N ARG A 26 0.16 -17.83 1.08
CA ARG A 26 -0.78 -18.94 1.23
C ARG A 26 -1.97 -18.78 0.30
N PHE A 27 -2.63 -19.90 -0.03
CA PHE A 27 -3.86 -19.88 -0.82
C PHE A 27 -5.02 -19.15 -0.14
N ASP A 28 -5.05 -19.12 1.19
CA ASP A 28 -6.08 -18.47 2.00
C ASP A 28 -5.70 -17.06 2.48
N GLN A 29 -4.55 -16.55 2.03
CA GLN A 29 -4.06 -15.23 2.39
C GLN A 29 -4.68 -14.17 1.47
N GLY A 30 -5.40 -13.20 2.06
CA GLY A 30 -6.13 -12.19 1.28
C GLY A 30 -5.24 -11.11 0.64
N PHE A 31 -4.10 -10.80 1.26
CA PHE A 31 -3.18 -9.74 0.85
C PHE A 31 -1.73 -10.17 1.12
N PRO A 32 -0.74 -9.77 0.29
CA PRO A 32 0.66 -9.94 0.65
C PRO A 32 1.01 -9.07 1.86
N SER A 33 1.87 -9.57 2.75
CA SER A 33 2.45 -8.72 3.79
C SER A 33 3.26 -7.61 3.11
N SER A 34 2.81 -6.36 3.27
CA SER A 34 3.27 -5.23 2.46
C SER A 34 2.83 -3.90 3.05
N LEU A 35 3.33 -2.80 2.51
CA LEU A 35 2.69 -1.50 2.60
C LEU A 35 1.93 -1.25 1.31
N GLU A 36 0.72 -0.70 1.40
CA GLU A 36 -0.08 -0.33 0.24
C GLU A 36 -0.11 1.18 0.07
N PHE A 37 0.26 1.67 -1.11
CA PHE A 37 -0.12 3.00 -1.58
C PHE A 37 -1.52 2.89 -2.17
N GLN A 38 -2.53 3.28 -1.40
CA GLN A 38 -3.94 3.11 -1.75
C GLN A 38 -4.39 4.09 -2.85
N PHE A 39 -5.24 3.61 -3.75
CA PHE A 39 -5.92 4.41 -4.78
C PHE A 39 -7.41 4.43 -4.52
N LEU A 40 -7.93 5.62 -4.21
CA LEU A 40 -9.35 5.87 -4.06
C LEU A 40 -9.82 6.92 -5.06
N ALA A 41 -11.06 6.79 -5.51
CA ALA A 41 -11.79 7.83 -6.22
C ALA A 41 -13.15 8.13 -5.58
N ASP A 42 -13.72 9.28 -5.94
CA ASP A 42 -14.97 9.81 -5.39
C ASP A 42 -16.15 8.86 -5.60
N GLU A 43 -16.97 8.70 -4.55
CA GLU A 43 -18.23 7.96 -4.58
C GLU A 43 -19.46 8.86 -4.41
N GLY A 44 -19.27 10.18 -4.33
CA GLY A 44 -20.33 11.14 -4.00
C GLY A 44 -20.77 11.07 -2.53
N LYS A 45 -19.91 10.58 -1.63
CA LYS A 45 -20.22 10.40 -0.20
C LYS A 45 -19.43 11.33 0.73
N GLY A 46 -18.66 12.26 0.16
CA GLY A 46 -17.78 13.17 0.89
C GLY A 46 -16.30 12.87 0.67
N ASP A 47 -15.46 13.42 1.52
CA ASP A 47 -14.00 13.34 1.37
C ASP A 47 -13.49 11.89 1.45
N ARG A 48 -12.72 11.51 0.43
CA ARG A 48 -12.12 10.18 0.28
C ARG A 48 -10.70 10.33 -0.28
N PRO A 49 -9.72 10.71 0.57
CA PRO A 49 -8.37 10.99 0.13
C PRO A 49 -7.72 9.74 -0.47
N THR A 50 -7.12 9.89 -1.65
CA THR A 50 -6.27 8.84 -2.27
C THR A 50 -4.88 8.83 -1.62
N ALA A 51 -4.01 7.90 -1.99
CA ALA A 51 -2.62 7.82 -1.52
C ALA A 51 -2.42 7.64 -0.02
N CYS A 52 -3.43 7.13 0.68
CA CYS A 52 -3.29 6.63 2.05
C CYS A 52 -2.28 5.47 2.08
N VAL A 53 -1.72 5.18 3.25
CA VAL A 53 -1.00 3.93 3.45
C VAL A 53 -1.89 2.92 4.18
N CYS A 54 -2.06 1.74 3.59
CA CYS A 54 -2.60 0.58 4.29
C CYS A 54 -1.46 -0.37 4.66
N THR A 55 -1.58 -1.06 5.79
CA THR A 55 -0.48 -1.86 6.36
C THR A 55 -0.85 -3.35 6.54
N PRO A 56 -1.20 -4.08 5.46
CA PRO A 56 -1.47 -5.50 5.57
C PRO A 56 -0.21 -6.25 6.01
N GLY A 57 -0.27 -6.90 7.18
CA GLY A 57 0.89 -7.63 7.70
C GLY A 57 2.10 -6.77 8.05
N THR A 58 1.93 -5.46 8.17
CA THR A 58 3.01 -4.52 8.47
C THR A 58 2.56 -3.47 9.49
N ASN A 59 3.54 -2.78 10.07
CA ASN A 59 3.38 -1.53 10.79
C ASN A 59 4.44 -0.55 10.28
N LEU A 60 4.38 0.70 10.74
CA LEU A 60 5.34 1.73 10.37
C LEU A 60 5.49 2.74 11.49
N GLU A 61 6.47 3.63 11.37
CA GLU A 61 6.60 4.78 12.25
C GLU A 61 6.11 6.07 11.59
N LEU A 62 5.37 6.85 12.38
CA LEU A 62 4.95 8.20 12.03
C LEU A 62 5.34 9.12 13.19
N ASP A 63 6.03 10.22 12.89
CA ASP A 63 6.52 11.18 13.89
C ASP A 63 7.32 10.51 15.03
N GLY A 64 8.13 9.50 14.68
CA GLY A 64 8.97 8.74 15.61
C GLY A 64 8.22 7.79 16.54
N LYS A 65 6.95 7.47 16.24
CA LYS A 65 6.12 6.55 17.01
C LYS A 65 5.65 5.39 16.13
N LEU A 66 5.70 4.17 16.67
CA LEU A 66 5.11 3.01 16.03
C LEU A 66 3.59 3.18 15.91
N VAL A 67 3.09 3.10 14.68
CA VAL A 67 1.66 3.12 14.36
C VAL A 67 1.25 1.72 13.93
N THR A 68 0.29 1.16 14.67
CA THR A 68 -0.31 -0.15 14.36
C THR A 68 -1.71 -0.04 13.76
N GLN A 69 -2.15 1.19 13.46
CA GLN A 69 -3.39 1.42 12.74
C GLN A 69 -3.21 0.93 11.30
N HIS A 70 -4.22 0.22 10.79
CA HIS A 70 -4.13 -0.37 9.46
C HIS A 70 -4.10 0.68 8.33
N ILE A 71 -4.83 1.79 8.49
CA ILE A 71 -4.94 2.84 7.47
C ILE A 71 -4.53 4.17 8.07
N ILE A 72 -3.57 4.84 7.46
CA ILE A 72 -3.17 6.21 7.80
C ILE A 72 -3.53 7.10 6.62
N GLN A 73 -4.34 8.12 6.89
CA GLN A 73 -4.84 9.01 5.85
C GLN A 73 -3.75 9.92 5.29
N SER A 74 -3.76 10.12 3.98
CA SER A 74 -2.96 11.13 3.32
C SER A 74 -3.64 12.50 3.38
N LYS A 75 -2.90 13.54 2.96
CA LYS A 75 -3.43 14.90 2.75
C LYS A 75 -3.92 15.16 1.31
N ALA A 76 -3.99 14.12 0.48
CA ALA A 76 -4.44 14.27 -0.91
C ALA A 76 -5.93 14.65 -0.97
N PRO A 77 -6.36 15.41 -1.99
CA PRO A 77 -7.79 15.62 -2.21
C PRO A 77 -8.46 14.35 -2.76
N THR A 78 -9.79 14.39 -2.80
CA THR A 78 -10.62 13.40 -3.50
C THR A 78 -10.59 13.69 -5.01
N PHE A 79 -10.47 12.65 -5.84
CA PHE A 79 -10.48 12.77 -7.29
C PHE A 79 -11.67 12.05 -7.93
N PRO A 80 -12.24 12.56 -9.03
CA PRO A 80 -13.22 11.84 -9.84
C PRO A 80 -12.66 10.53 -10.41
N ALA A 81 -13.54 9.55 -10.62
CA ALA A 81 -13.17 8.21 -11.10
C ALA A 81 -12.64 8.17 -12.54
N ASP A 82 -12.98 9.16 -13.36
CA ASP A 82 -12.64 9.24 -14.79
C ASP A 82 -11.42 10.13 -15.08
N GLN A 83 -10.69 10.54 -14.03
CA GLN A 83 -9.50 11.38 -14.15
C GLN A 83 -8.20 10.57 -14.05
N TRP A 84 -7.22 10.91 -14.88
CA TRP A 84 -5.85 10.43 -14.69
C TRP A 84 -5.19 11.17 -13.51
N VAL A 85 -4.71 10.39 -12.55
CA VAL A 85 -3.95 10.88 -11.39
C VAL A 85 -2.53 10.31 -11.47
N GLN A 86 -1.51 11.16 -11.34
CA GLN A 86 -0.13 10.71 -11.23
C GLN A 86 0.17 10.39 -9.76
N ILE A 87 0.67 9.18 -9.50
CA ILE A 87 1.12 8.74 -8.19
C ILE A 87 2.61 8.42 -8.23
N GLU A 88 3.32 8.72 -7.16
CA GLU A 88 4.75 8.42 -7.03
C GLU A 88 5.05 7.98 -5.60
N ALA A 89 5.67 6.81 -5.46
CA ALA A 89 6.23 6.33 -4.20
C ALA A 89 7.75 6.46 -4.25
N GLU A 90 8.34 7.32 -3.42
CA GLU A 90 9.78 7.35 -3.21
C GLU A 90 10.10 6.49 -1.99
N VAL A 91 10.80 5.38 -2.22
CA VAL A 91 11.05 4.35 -1.21
C VAL A 91 12.55 4.23 -0.96
N ARG A 92 13.00 4.63 0.23
CA ARG A 92 14.40 4.61 0.67
C ARG A 92 14.64 3.46 1.63
N GLY A 93 14.51 2.24 1.12
CA GLY A 93 14.69 1.04 1.91
C GLY A 93 13.74 0.99 3.12
N ASN A 94 14.31 0.81 4.31
CA ASN A 94 13.59 0.87 5.59
C ASN A 94 13.56 2.29 6.19
N ASP A 95 14.35 3.23 5.66
CA ASP A 95 14.52 4.54 6.30
C ASP A 95 13.28 5.40 6.15
N GLU A 96 12.76 5.51 4.93
CA GLU A 96 11.68 6.44 4.62
C GLU A 96 10.87 6.04 3.39
N VAL A 97 9.58 6.34 3.44
CA VAL A 97 8.68 6.29 2.28
C VAL A 97 7.91 7.62 2.16
N ILE A 98 7.83 8.13 0.94
CA ILE A 98 7.10 9.36 0.60
C ILE A 98 6.09 9.04 -0.49
N HIS A 99 4.83 9.38 -0.24
CA HIS A 99 3.77 9.33 -1.24
C HIS A 99 3.57 10.72 -1.85
N ARG A 100 3.53 10.79 -3.18
CA ARG A 100 3.15 12.00 -3.92
C ARG A 100 1.99 11.75 -4.85
N VAL A 101 1.13 12.76 -4.96
CA VAL A 101 0.00 12.82 -5.88
C VAL A 101 0.15 14.07 -6.73
N ASN A 102 0.18 13.90 -8.05
CA ASN A 102 0.40 14.99 -9.02
C ASN A 102 1.63 15.86 -8.67
N GLY A 103 2.71 15.22 -8.21
CA GLY A 103 3.97 15.89 -7.84
C GLY A 103 3.97 16.54 -6.45
N VAL A 104 2.86 16.51 -5.71
CA VAL A 104 2.76 17.07 -4.35
C VAL A 104 2.89 15.94 -3.33
N GLU A 105 3.75 16.13 -2.32
CA GLU A 105 3.85 15.22 -1.18
C GLU A 105 2.57 15.27 -0.34
N VAL A 106 2.00 14.09 -0.06
CA VAL A 106 0.74 13.95 0.68
C VAL A 106 0.85 13.07 1.91
N LEU A 107 1.89 12.23 1.98
CA LEU A 107 2.17 11.38 3.13
C LEU A 107 3.66 11.01 3.19
N ARG A 108 4.20 10.92 4.40
CA ARG A 108 5.59 10.53 4.67
C ARG A 108 5.63 9.72 5.96
N TYR A 109 6.36 8.61 5.95
CA TYR A 109 6.52 7.72 7.10
C TYR A 109 7.85 6.97 7.04
N GLN A 110 8.23 6.32 8.14
CA GLN A 110 9.53 5.68 8.31
C GLN A 110 9.42 4.25 8.84
N ARG A 111 10.53 3.52 8.80
CA ARG A 111 10.73 2.24 9.50
C ARG A 111 9.57 1.25 9.36
N PRO A 112 9.16 0.90 8.12
CA PRO A 112 8.16 -0.12 7.97
C PRO A 112 8.68 -1.46 8.46
N GLN A 113 7.82 -2.23 9.11
CA GLN A 113 8.18 -3.49 9.75
C GLN A 113 7.07 -4.51 9.58
N LEU A 114 7.42 -5.78 9.54
CA LEU A 114 6.45 -6.87 9.55
C LEU A 114 5.64 -6.87 10.86
N ASP A 115 4.36 -7.25 10.77
CA ASP A 115 3.46 -7.42 11.92
C ASP A 115 3.02 -8.88 12.06
N PRO A 116 3.57 -9.65 13.03
CA PRO A 116 3.20 -11.05 13.25
C PRO A 116 1.78 -11.22 13.81
N ARG A 117 1.11 -10.13 14.21
CA ARG A 117 -0.22 -10.17 14.84
C ARG A 117 -1.36 -10.05 13.83
N ASN A 118 -1.07 -9.68 12.58
CA ASN A 118 -2.10 -9.52 11.56
C ASN A 118 -2.58 -10.90 11.07
N HIS A 119 -3.85 -11.21 11.26
CA HIS A 119 -4.40 -12.52 10.86
C HIS A 119 -4.81 -12.61 9.38
N ILE A 120 -5.05 -11.47 8.71
CA ILE A 120 -5.51 -11.41 7.31
C ILE A 120 -4.32 -11.51 6.34
N SER A 121 -3.19 -10.91 6.75
CA SER A 121 -1.91 -10.99 6.05
C SER A 121 -0.82 -11.31 7.07
N PRO A 122 -0.72 -12.57 7.52
CA PRO A 122 0.21 -12.93 8.56
C PRO A 122 1.64 -12.90 8.05
N ALA A 123 2.44 -12.07 8.69
CA ALA A 123 3.88 -12.03 8.45
C ALA A 123 4.65 -13.12 9.22
N THR A 124 3.97 -13.94 10.04
CA THR A 124 4.58 -15.04 10.80
C THR A 124 5.31 -16.01 9.89
N ASP A 125 4.71 -16.39 8.75
CA ASP A 125 5.30 -17.34 7.81
C ASP A 125 6.62 -16.81 7.21
N LEU A 126 6.73 -15.48 7.06
CA LEU A 126 7.95 -14.83 6.60
C LEU A 126 9.01 -14.80 7.70
N LEU A 127 8.62 -14.43 8.93
CA LEU A 127 9.53 -14.36 10.07
C LEU A 127 10.08 -15.74 10.44
N ASP A 128 9.23 -16.77 10.42
CA ASP A 128 9.63 -18.16 10.67
C ASP A 128 10.56 -18.70 9.58
N ALA A 129 10.42 -18.21 8.35
CA ALA A 129 11.35 -18.49 7.24
C ALA A 129 12.65 -17.67 7.31
N GLY A 130 12.83 -16.83 8.34
CA GLY A 130 14.05 -16.04 8.57
C GLY A 130 14.06 -14.65 7.93
N ALA A 131 12.90 -14.10 7.55
CA ALA A 131 12.82 -12.72 7.10
C ALA A 131 13.11 -11.74 8.25
N ASP A 132 13.73 -10.60 7.92
CA ASP A 132 13.95 -9.53 8.89
C ASP A 132 12.62 -8.88 9.29
N LEU A 133 12.51 -8.52 10.58
CA LEU A 133 11.37 -7.73 11.07
C LEU A 133 11.31 -6.36 10.40
N GLN A 134 12.47 -5.74 10.18
CA GLN A 134 12.58 -4.44 9.51
C GLN A 134 12.47 -4.62 8.01
N LEU A 135 11.45 -4.01 7.42
CA LEU A 135 11.11 -4.19 6.02
C LEU A 135 11.84 -3.13 5.18
N GLY A 136 12.82 -3.55 4.39
CA GLY A 136 13.61 -2.65 3.54
C GLY A 136 13.56 -2.93 2.05
N SER A 137 12.97 -4.06 1.64
CA SER A 137 12.86 -4.44 0.24
C SER A 137 11.75 -5.48 0.05
N GLY A 138 11.28 -5.63 -1.19
CA GLY A 138 10.31 -6.65 -1.57
C GLY A 138 9.83 -6.47 -2.99
N HIS A 139 8.74 -7.13 -3.34
CA HIS A 139 8.10 -6.98 -4.63
C HIS A 139 7.29 -5.68 -4.71
N ILE A 140 7.03 -5.25 -5.94
CA ILE A 140 6.02 -4.22 -6.23
C ILE A 140 4.85 -4.94 -6.88
N ALA A 141 3.65 -4.78 -6.34
CA ALA A 141 2.46 -5.44 -6.86
C ALA A 141 1.34 -4.43 -7.11
N LEU A 142 0.73 -4.52 -8.29
CA LEU A 142 -0.45 -3.73 -8.66
C LEU A 142 -1.70 -4.51 -8.25
N GLN A 143 -2.55 -3.92 -7.43
CA GLN A 143 -3.74 -4.59 -6.92
C GLN A 143 -4.88 -4.60 -7.94
N ALA A 144 -5.54 -5.75 -8.09
CA ALA A 144 -6.88 -5.84 -8.67
C ALA A 144 -7.86 -6.20 -7.55
N GLU A 145 -8.84 -5.34 -7.28
CA GLU A 145 -9.72 -5.48 -6.11
C GLU A 145 -11.20 -5.63 -6.51
N GLY A 146 -11.50 -6.12 -7.72
CA GLY A 146 -12.88 -6.39 -8.15
C GLY A 146 -13.56 -5.29 -8.97
N GLN A 147 -12.85 -4.21 -9.32
CA GLN A 147 -13.24 -3.25 -10.35
C GLN A 147 -12.14 -3.08 -11.41
N PRO A 148 -12.51 -2.60 -12.61
CA PRO A 148 -11.54 -2.07 -13.55
C PRO A 148 -10.74 -0.93 -12.93
N VAL A 149 -9.43 -0.97 -13.14
CA VAL A 149 -8.48 0.10 -12.88
C VAL A 149 -7.53 0.16 -14.06
N TRP A 150 -7.13 1.36 -14.48
CA TRP A 150 -6.26 1.56 -15.63
C TRP A 150 -4.93 2.13 -15.19
N PHE A 151 -3.85 1.50 -15.64
CA PHE A 151 -2.49 1.96 -15.41
C PHE A 151 -1.84 2.34 -16.75
N ARG A 152 -1.03 3.39 -16.74
CA ARG A 152 -0.16 3.75 -17.87
C ARG A 152 1.10 4.43 -17.35
N LYS A 153 2.16 4.44 -18.16
CA LYS A 153 3.45 5.07 -17.83
C LYS A 153 4.00 4.60 -16.47
N ILE A 154 4.02 3.29 -16.28
CA ILE A 154 4.64 2.68 -15.09
C ILE A 154 6.15 2.73 -15.30
N GLU A 155 6.82 3.56 -14.52
CA GLU A 155 8.25 3.79 -14.58
C GLU A 155 8.87 3.47 -13.22
N LEU A 156 10.08 2.91 -13.23
CA LEU A 156 10.83 2.59 -12.02
C LEU A 156 12.22 3.18 -12.11
N ARG A 157 12.62 3.94 -11.09
CA ARG A 157 13.97 4.47 -10.95
C ARG A 157 14.61 3.93 -9.69
N ARG A 158 15.74 3.24 -9.86
CA ARG A 158 16.58 2.86 -8.72
C ARG A 158 17.22 4.11 -8.12
N LEU A 159 17.07 4.30 -6.80
CA LEU A 159 17.76 5.35 -6.07
C LEU A 159 19.24 4.95 -5.89
N GLY A 160 20.13 5.95 -5.90
CA GLY A 160 21.55 5.73 -5.61
C GLY A 160 21.77 5.15 -4.21
N LYS A 161 22.96 4.59 -3.97
CA LYS A 161 23.37 4.22 -2.62
C LYS A 161 23.58 5.45 -1.76
#